data_AF-A0A248TNR7-F1
#
_entry.id   AF-A0A248TNR7-F1
#
_cell.length_a   1.000
_cell.length_b   1.000
_cell.length_c   1.000
_cell.angle_alpha   90.00
_cell.angle_beta   90.00
_cell.angle_gamma   90.00
#
_symmetry.space_group_name_H-M   'P 1'
#
loop_
_entity.id
_entity.type
_entity.pdbx_description
1 polymer ?
#
loop_
_entity_poly.entity_id
_entity_poly.type
_entity_poly.pdbx_seq_one_letter_code
_entity_poly.pdbx_strand_id
1 'polypeptide(L)' 'MELWRFVMPICQHCHHKWSWMQTFKRLFTIRRAIKCMYCGENQYQSVRSRKVTFFLPLVSSFMIAFIYLFNPS' A
#
# COMPACT_ATOMS: atom_id res chain seq x y z
N MET A 1 4.22 -21.26 -13.04
CA MET A 1 3.12 -20.32 -12.70
C MET A 1 3.73 -18.99 -12.26
N GLU A 2 3.79 -18.03 -13.18
CA GLU A 2 4.51 -16.76 -13.02
C GLU A 2 3.62 -15.65 -12.45
N LEU A 3 2.99 -15.88 -11.29
CA LEU A 3 2.04 -14.95 -10.68
C LEU A 3 2.72 -13.71 -10.03
N TRP A 4 4.04 -13.68 -9.95
CA TRP A 4 4.81 -12.62 -9.27
C TRP A 4 5.01 -11.35 -10.12
N ARG A 5 4.83 -11.41 -11.45
CA ARG A 5 5.14 -10.28 -12.34
C ARG A 5 4.18 -9.09 -12.21
N PHE A 6 3.00 -9.27 -11.62
CA PHE A 6 1.97 -8.22 -11.54
C PHE A 6 1.95 -7.41 -10.23
N VAL A 7 2.59 -7.87 -9.15
CA VAL A 7 2.41 -7.23 -7.82
C VAL A 7 3.47 -6.15 -7.53
N MET A 8 4.49 -6.01 -8.39
CA MET A 8 5.54 -5.02 -8.17
C MET A 8 5.14 -3.67 -8.77
N PRO A 9 5.13 -2.59 -7.97
CA PRO A 9 4.86 -1.27 -8.52
C PRO A 9 5.97 -0.88 -9.48
N ILE A 10 5.57 -0.40 -10.65
CA ILE A 10 6.44 0.11 -11.68
C ILE A 10 6.41 1.63 -11.59
N CYS A 11 7.57 2.27 -11.61
CA CYS A 11 7.61 3.72 -11.61
C CYS A 11 6.98 4.27 -12.90
N GLN A 12 6.03 5.22 -12.78
CA GLN A 12 5.38 5.83 -13.94
C GLN A 12 6.32 6.64 -14.85
N HIS A 13 7.46 7.12 -14.32
CA HIS A 13 8.41 7.92 -15.09
C HIS A 13 9.52 7.06 -15.70
N CYS A 14 10.23 6.26 -14.89
CA CYS A 14 11.40 5.51 -15.36
C CYS A 14 11.10 4.06 -15.72
N HIS A 15 9.86 3.58 -15.54
CA HIS A 15 9.44 2.20 -15.77
C HIS A 15 10.26 1.15 -15.00
N HIS A 16 11.04 1.58 -14.00
CA HIS A 16 11.81 0.67 -13.18
C HIS A 16 10.90 -0.04 -12.19
N LYS A 17 11.10 -1.36 -12.05
CA LYS A 17 10.37 -2.21 -11.10
C LYS A 17 10.90 -1.98 -9.69
N TRP A 18 10.01 -1.87 -8.73
CA TRP A 18 10.40 -1.74 -7.34
C TRP A 18 10.52 -3.12 -6.70
N SER A 19 11.51 -3.26 -5.82
CA SER A 19 11.55 -4.42 -4.94
C SER A 19 10.40 -4.35 -3.93
N TRP A 20 9.82 -5.50 -3.60
CA TRP A 20 8.73 -5.63 -2.65
C TRP A 20 9.11 -5.08 -1.26
N MET A 21 10.33 -5.36 -0.81
CA MET A 21 10.83 -4.91 0.49
C MET A 21 10.96 -3.38 0.55
N GLN A 22 11.38 -2.76 -0.55
CA GLN A 22 11.50 -1.30 -0.66
C GLN A 22 10.12 -0.65 -0.69
N THR A 23 9.19 -1.24 -1.42
CA THR A 23 7.79 -0.80 -1.49
C THR A 23 7.14 -0.84 -0.12
N PHE A 24 7.30 -1.95 0.61
CA PHE A 24 6.70 -2.13 1.92
C PHE A 24 7.21 -1.12 2.95
N LYS A 25 8.55 -0.92 3.04
CA LYS A 25 9.15 0.09 3.92
C LYS A 25 8.61 1.50 3.65
N ARG A 26 8.36 1.81 2.38
CA ARG A 26 7.85 3.12 1.94
C ARG A 26 6.36 3.27 2.14
N LEU A 27 5.57 2.22 1.96
CA LEU A 27 4.15 2.20 2.32
C LEU A 27 3.95 2.48 3.81
N PHE A 28 4.83 1.94 4.66
CA PHE A 28 4.82 2.20 6.10
C PHE A 28 5.18 3.65 6.44
N THR A 29 5.91 4.33 5.55
CA THR A 29 6.20 5.76 5.67
C THR A 29 5.03 6.52 5.05
N ILE A 30 4.00 6.82 5.85
CA ILE A 30 2.77 7.52 5.42
C ILE A 30 3.11 8.92 4.86
N ARG A 31 3.48 8.99 3.58
CA ARG A 31 3.77 10.24 2.85
C ARG A 31 2.89 10.31 1.62
N ARG A 32 2.44 11.53 1.28
CA ARG A 32 1.57 11.78 0.11
C ARG A 32 2.26 11.43 -1.22
N ALA A 33 3.58 11.50 -1.25
CA ALA A 33 4.40 11.19 -2.41
C ALA A 33 5.55 10.28 -2.00
N ILE A 34 5.85 9.30 -2.85
CA ILE A 34 6.97 8.39 -2.70
C ILE A 34 8.02 8.73 -3.76
N LYS A 35 9.19 9.20 -3.32
CA LYS A 35 10.28 9.58 -4.25
C LYS A 35 10.93 8.33 -4.84
N CYS A 36 10.95 8.18 -6.17
CA CYS A 36 11.63 7.09 -6.85
C CYS A 36 13.15 7.13 -6.57
N MET A 37 13.76 5.98 -6.30
CA MET A 37 15.22 5.91 -6.07
C MET A 37 16.04 5.98 -7.36
N TYR A 38 15.44 5.63 -8.49
CA TYR A 38 16.13 5.53 -9.77
C TYR A 38 16.14 6.86 -10.52
N CYS A 39 14.99 7.54 -10.58
CA CYS A 39 14.86 8.82 -11.28
C CYS A 39 14.72 10.03 -10.36
N GLY A 40 14.53 9.83 -9.06
CA GLY A 40 14.28 10.93 -8.12
C GLY A 40 12.90 11.57 -8.22
N GLU A 41 12.03 11.10 -9.14
CA GLU A 41 10.71 11.68 -9.36
C GLU A 41 9.73 11.33 -8.23
N ASN A 42 8.80 12.25 -7.94
CA ASN A 42 7.76 12.01 -6.94
C ASN A 42 6.61 11.18 -7.52
N GLN A 43 6.38 10.00 -6.96
CA GLN A 43 5.24 9.15 -7.30
C GLN A 43 4.09 9.41 -6.33
N TYR A 44 2.95 9.84 -6.84
CA TYR A 44 1.76 10.05 -6.03
C TYR A 44 0.91 8.79 -5.99
N GLN A 45 0.43 8.43 -4.80
CA GLN A 45 -0.56 7.38 -4.68
C GLN A 45 -1.86 7.83 -5.35
N SER A 46 -2.46 6.97 -6.18
CA SER A 46 -3.74 7.29 -6.82
C SER A 46 -4.83 7.50 -5.76
N VAL A 47 -5.80 8.38 -6.06
CA VAL A 47 -6.91 8.69 -5.14
C VAL A 47 -7.68 7.44 -4.75
N ARG A 48 -7.87 6.51 -5.71
CA ARG A 48 -8.51 5.21 -5.46
C ARG A 48 -7.71 4.36 -4.47
N SER A 49 -6.40 4.23 -4.69
CA SER A 49 -5.52 3.45 -3.80
C SER A 49 -5.50 4.06 -2.39
N ARG A 50 -5.43 5.40 -2.29
CA ARG A 50 -5.47 6.11 -1.00
C ARG A 50 -6.75 5.85 -0.23
N LYS A 51 -7.91 5.88 -0.88
CA LYS A 51 -9.20 5.56 -0.25
C LYS A 51 -9.19 4.13 0.31
N VAL A 52 -8.73 3.16 -0.48
CA VAL A 52 -8.64 1.76 -0.04
C VAL A 52 -7.69 1.61 1.16
N THR A 53 -6.49 2.19 1.10
CA THR A 53 -5.53 2.16 2.21
C THR A 53 -6.09 2.82 3.48
N PHE A 54 -6.90 3.87 3.35
CA PHE A 54 -7.52 4.55 4.49
C PHE A 54 -8.68 3.74 5.10
N PHE A 55 -9.50 3.08 4.30
CA PHE A 55 -10.64 2.29 4.81
C PHE A 55 -10.23 0.93 5.39
N LEU A 56 -9.12 0.35 4.93
CA LEU A 56 -8.58 -0.92 5.45
C LEU A 56 -8.47 -0.99 6.98
N PRO A 57 -7.78 -0.04 7.67
CA PRO A 57 -7.70 -0.07 9.13
C PRO A 57 -9.07 0.11 9.78
N LEU A 58 -9.92 0.98 9.24
CA LEU A 58 -11.27 1.24 9.79
C LEU A 58 -12.14 -0.02 9.76
N VAL A 59 -12.14 -0.76 8.63
CA VAL A 59 -12.84 -2.04 8.50
C VAL A 59 -12.25 -3.06 9.47
N SER A 60 -10.92 -3.16 9.57
CA SER A 60 -10.28 -4.11 10.49
C SER A 60 -10.63 -3.85 11.96
N SER A 61 -10.66 -2.59 12.39
CA SER A 61 -11.06 -2.21 13.75
C SER A 61 -12.53 -2.56 14.01
N PHE A 62 -13.42 -2.32 13.04
CA PHE A 62 -14.84 -2.65 13.17
C PHE A 62 -15.06 -4.16 13.30
N MET A 63 -14.35 -4.96 12.51
CA MET A 63 -14.44 -6.42 12.56
C MET A 63 -13.97 -6.97 13.90
N ILE A 64 -12.85 -6.44 14.43
CA ILE A 64 -12.35 -6.84 15.75
C ILE A 64 -13.35 -6.47 16.84
N ALA A 65 -13.86 -5.23 16.84
CA ALA A 65 -14.86 -4.79 17.81
C ALA A 65 -16.15 -5.63 17.74
N PHE A 66 -16.62 -5.96 16.54
CA PHE A 66 -17.77 -6.84 16.33
C PHE A 66 -17.53 -8.22 16.95
N ILE A 67 -16.36 -8.82 16.73
CA ILE A 67 -16.02 -10.13 17.32
C ILE A 67 -16.07 -10.06 18.86
N TYR A 68 -15.51 -9.04 19.48
CA TYR A 68 -15.56 -8.89 20.94
C TYR A 68 -16.96 -8.61 21.49
N LEU A 69 -17.82 -7.91 20.74
CA LEU A 69 -19.20 -7.62 21.15
C LEU A 69 -20.11 -8.86 21.07
N PHE A 70 -19.93 -9.70 20.06
CA PHE A 70 -20.79 -10.86 19.81
C PHE A 70 -20.17 -12.20 20.26
N ASN A 71 -18.93 -12.19 20.72
CA ASN A 71 -18.28 -13.31 21.39
C ASN A 71 -17.73 -12.87 22.75
N PRO A 72 -18.61 -12.51 23.71
CA PRO A 72 -18.20 -12.28 25.08
C PRO A 72 -17.83 -13.65 25.67
N SER A 73 -16.54 -13.93 25.75
CA SER A 73 -16.00 -15.09 26.47
C SER A 73 -16.50 -15.12 27.91
#